data_AF-A0A832N9H4-F1
#
_entry.id   AF-A0A832N9H4-F1
#
_cell.length_a   1.000
_cell.length_b   1.000
_cell.length_c   1.000
_cell.angle_alpha   90.00
_cell.angle_beta   90.00
_cell.angle_gamma   90.00
#
_symmetry.space_group_name_H-M   'P 1'
#
loop_
_entity.id
_entity.type
_entity.pdbx_description
1 polymer ?
#
loop_
_entity_poly.entity_id
_entity_poly.type
_entity_poly.pdbx_seq_one_letter_code
_entity_poly.pdbx_strand_id
1 'polypeptide(L)'
;MSEARSFERSKELYEQARRSLAGGVSSHFRLFSRPVPLFFTRGKGSRLWDADGNEFIDYTLGQGPLLFGHSPDFLLEAVRKAMEQGQIYAGQHELEIRVAERVQRLVPCAELVRFGLSGSEMVHAALRLARAYTGRSKFIKFEGHYHGWFDEVLFSVAPPLEMAGEEEGPKPVPWSQGQDLDLAAKVIVLPWNDREALRRTVERHADEIAAILTEPIMANTNCILPQEGYLEEMRQWCDRYGILLIFDEVITGFRVALGGAQEFLGVVPDLAVFGKAMAGGFPVSMLAGRREVMELLADGRVIHAGTLNSHVMGMAAAEACLE
;
A
#
# COMPACT_ATOMS: atom_id res chain seq x y z
N MET A 1 24.88 -25.95 -22.40
CA MET A 1 23.63 -25.49 -23.03
C MET A 1 22.56 -25.60 -21.96
N SER A 2 21.92 -24.50 -21.56
CA SER A 2 20.75 -24.58 -20.67
C SER A 2 19.68 -25.38 -21.39
N GLU A 3 19.16 -26.45 -20.81
CA GLU A 3 17.92 -27.06 -21.29
C GLU A 3 16.84 -25.98 -21.35
N ALA A 4 15.98 -26.04 -22.37
CA ALA A 4 14.85 -25.16 -22.47
C ALA A 4 13.88 -25.44 -21.30
N ARG A 5 13.43 -24.39 -20.61
CA ARG A 5 12.48 -24.52 -19.50
C ARG A 5 11.15 -25.11 -20.00
N SER A 6 10.59 -26.06 -19.25
CA SER A 6 9.23 -26.59 -19.45
C SER A 6 8.22 -25.79 -18.63
N PHE A 7 6.98 -25.68 -19.08
CA PHE A 7 5.88 -25.06 -18.32
C PHE A 7 4.59 -25.90 -18.35
N GLU A 8 4.69 -27.18 -18.71
CA GLU A 8 3.52 -28.06 -18.87
C GLU A 8 2.79 -28.30 -17.55
N ARG A 9 3.51 -28.49 -16.44
CA ARG A 9 2.88 -28.70 -15.14
C ARG A 9 2.13 -27.45 -14.70
N SER A 10 2.72 -26.27 -14.90
CA SER A 10 2.04 -24.99 -14.64
C SER A 10 0.77 -24.82 -15.49
N LYS A 11 0.77 -25.25 -16.75
CA LYS A 11 -0.45 -25.24 -17.61
C LYS A 11 -1.55 -26.16 -17.06
N GLU A 12 -1.21 -27.39 -16.70
CA GLU A 12 -2.16 -28.34 -16.10
C GLU A 12 -2.78 -27.79 -14.81
N LEU A 13 -1.94 -27.23 -13.93
CA LEU A 13 -2.38 -26.63 -12.68
C LEU A 13 -3.25 -25.40 -12.91
N TYR A 14 -2.95 -24.58 -13.92
CA TYR A 14 -3.77 -23.44 -14.28
C TYR A 14 -5.16 -23.88 -14.76
N GLU A 15 -5.24 -24.89 -15.65
CA GLU A 15 -6.52 -25.45 -16.09
C GLU A 15 -7.30 -26.09 -14.93
N GLN A 16 -6.62 -26.68 -13.96
CA GLN A 16 -7.25 -27.13 -12.73
C GLN A 16 -7.77 -25.98 -11.87
N ALA A 17 -6.96 -24.94 -11.67
CA ALA A 17 -7.32 -23.78 -10.87
C ALA A 17 -8.54 -23.07 -11.45
N ARG A 18 -8.65 -22.93 -12.77
CA ARG A 18 -9.80 -22.31 -13.45
C ARG A 18 -11.14 -23.02 -13.19
N ARG A 19 -11.13 -24.28 -12.74
CA ARG A 19 -12.35 -25.02 -12.33
C ARG A 19 -12.84 -24.65 -10.93
N SER A 20 -11.99 -24.05 -10.11
CA SER A 20 -12.27 -23.80 -8.68
C SER A 20 -12.08 -22.34 -8.25
N LEU A 21 -11.26 -21.57 -8.97
CA LEU A 21 -10.97 -20.16 -8.74
C LEU A 21 -11.40 -19.34 -9.97
N ALA A 22 -12.11 -18.24 -9.75
CA ALA A 22 -12.48 -17.31 -10.83
C ALA A 22 -11.21 -16.80 -11.53
N GLY A 23 -11.08 -17.09 -12.83
CA GLY A 23 -9.86 -16.76 -13.60
C GLY A 23 -8.63 -17.58 -13.21
N GLY A 24 -8.74 -18.61 -12.37
CA GLY A 24 -7.62 -19.45 -11.92
C GLY A 24 -6.65 -18.77 -10.94
N VAL A 25 -6.92 -17.53 -10.50
CA VAL A 25 -6.05 -16.74 -9.62
C VAL A 25 -6.87 -15.89 -8.64
N SER A 26 -6.25 -15.44 -7.54
CA SER A 26 -6.90 -14.56 -6.54
C SER A 26 -6.41 -13.11 -6.57
N SER A 27 -5.55 -12.75 -7.53
CA SER A 27 -5.11 -11.38 -7.78
C SER A 27 -5.00 -11.18 -9.29
N HIS A 28 -5.66 -10.15 -9.81
CA HIS A 28 -5.88 -9.98 -11.24
C HIS A 28 -4.57 -9.87 -12.04
N PHE A 29 -3.54 -9.23 -11.49
CA PHE A 29 -2.23 -9.10 -12.15
C PHE A 29 -1.55 -10.44 -12.45
N ARG A 30 -1.83 -11.48 -11.65
CA ARG A 30 -1.25 -12.83 -11.87
C ARG A 30 -1.81 -13.49 -13.13
N LEU A 31 -3.00 -13.08 -13.58
CA LEU A 31 -3.66 -13.58 -14.79
C LEU A 31 -2.85 -13.27 -16.07
N PHE A 32 -2.12 -12.16 -16.08
CA PHE A 32 -1.39 -11.68 -17.25
C PHE A 32 0.05 -12.22 -17.35
N SER A 33 0.46 -13.06 -16.41
CA SER A 33 1.75 -13.74 -16.46
C SER A 33 1.91 -14.53 -17.77
N ARG A 34 3.13 -14.58 -18.30
CA ARG A 34 3.48 -15.29 -19.54
C ARG A 34 4.67 -16.23 -19.28
N PRO A 35 4.77 -17.38 -19.96
CA PRO A 35 3.85 -17.87 -21.02
C PRO A 35 2.50 -18.39 -20.48
N VAL A 36 2.43 -18.72 -19.19
CA VAL A 36 1.22 -19.10 -18.44
C VAL A 36 1.36 -18.55 -17.01
N PRO A 37 0.28 -18.33 -16.25
CA PRO A 37 0.38 -18.18 -14.80
C PRO A 37 1.18 -19.32 -14.18
N LEU A 38 2.35 -18.98 -13.63
CA LEU A 38 3.28 -19.94 -13.04
C LEU A 38 2.80 -20.37 -11.65
N PHE A 39 3.00 -21.64 -11.34
CA PHE A 39 2.75 -22.21 -10.02
C PHE A 39 4.07 -22.44 -9.32
N PHE A 40 4.31 -21.74 -8.21
CA PHE A 40 5.53 -21.89 -7.42
C PHE A 40 5.37 -22.94 -6.34
N THR A 41 6.40 -23.75 -6.14
CA THR A 41 6.42 -24.82 -5.12
C THR A 41 7.35 -24.49 -3.96
N ARG A 42 8.37 -23.64 -4.20
CA ARG A 42 9.37 -23.28 -3.18
C ARG A 42 9.97 -21.91 -3.45
N GLY A 43 10.33 -21.22 -2.37
CA GLY A 43 11.24 -20.08 -2.38
C GLY A 43 12.26 -20.18 -1.25
N LYS A 44 13.48 -19.70 -1.46
CA LYS A 44 14.51 -19.54 -0.42
C LYS A 44 15.51 -18.47 -0.85
N GLY A 45 15.78 -17.51 0.03
CA GLY A 45 16.66 -16.38 -0.30
C GLY A 45 16.14 -15.63 -1.52
N SER A 46 16.99 -15.38 -2.51
CA SER A 46 16.61 -14.67 -3.75
C SER A 46 16.07 -15.59 -4.86
N ARG A 47 15.70 -16.83 -4.55
CA ARG A 47 15.37 -17.85 -5.56
C ARG A 47 13.97 -18.43 -5.38
N LEU A 48 13.35 -18.74 -6.52
CA LEU A 48 12.06 -19.42 -6.65
C LEU A 48 12.19 -20.67 -7.50
N TRP A 49 11.38 -21.68 -7.18
CA TRP A 49 11.22 -22.89 -7.98
C TRP A 49 9.75 -23.07 -8.34
N ASP A 50 9.46 -23.25 -9.62
CA ASP A 50 8.11 -23.53 -10.09
C ASP A 50 7.75 -25.03 -9.99
N ALA A 51 6.53 -25.38 -10.41
CA ALA A 51 6.02 -26.75 -10.39
C ALA A 51 6.64 -27.65 -11.47
N ASP A 52 7.32 -27.07 -12.45
CA ASP A 52 8.07 -27.75 -13.49
C ASP A 52 9.55 -27.99 -13.08
N GLY A 53 9.96 -27.48 -11.90
CA GLY A 53 11.32 -27.59 -11.38
C GLY A 53 12.26 -26.52 -11.90
N ASN A 54 11.77 -25.52 -12.64
CA ASN A 54 12.60 -24.43 -13.11
C ASN A 54 13.00 -23.52 -11.94
N GLU A 55 14.26 -23.11 -11.94
CA GLU A 55 14.77 -22.15 -10.98
C GLU A 55 14.84 -20.73 -11.57
N PHE A 56 14.44 -19.75 -10.76
CA PHE A 56 14.44 -18.34 -11.08
C PHE A 56 15.18 -17.55 -10.00
N ILE A 57 15.89 -16.49 -10.42
CA ILE A 57 16.26 -15.39 -9.54
C ILE A 57 15.03 -14.49 -9.45
N ASP A 58 14.54 -14.24 -8.24
CA ASP A 58 13.31 -13.48 -8.02
C ASP A 58 13.60 -12.00 -7.77
N TYR A 59 13.30 -11.18 -8.77
CA TYR A 59 13.26 -9.71 -8.64
C TYR A 59 11.87 -9.16 -8.34
N THR A 60 10.84 -10.01 -8.38
CA THR A 60 9.46 -9.62 -8.07
C THR A 60 9.25 -9.55 -6.57
N LEU A 61 9.85 -10.47 -5.80
CA LEU A 61 9.85 -10.48 -4.33
C LEU A 61 8.44 -10.34 -3.74
N GLY A 62 7.47 -11.04 -4.34
CA GLY A 62 6.06 -10.98 -3.95
C GLY A 62 5.39 -9.62 -4.20
N GLN A 63 5.93 -8.79 -5.09
CA GLN A 63 5.59 -7.37 -5.31
C GLN A 63 5.99 -6.45 -4.16
N GLY A 64 7.13 -6.73 -3.52
CA GLY A 64 7.75 -5.87 -2.50
C GLY A 64 7.82 -6.36 -1.04
N PRO A 65 6.99 -7.29 -0.51
CA PRO A 65 7.08 -7.66 0.90
C PRO A 65 8.36 -8.39 1.29
N LEU A 66 8.99 -9.10 0.36
CA LEU A 66 10.11 -10.00 0.67
C LEU A 66 11.44 -9.25 0.65
N LEU A 67 11.58 -8.22 1.50
CA LEU A 67 12.83 -7.45 1.68
C LEU A 67 14.03 -8.36 1.99
N PHE A 68 13.83 -9.36 2.85
CA PHE A 68 14.84 -10.33 3.26
C PHE A 68 14.86 -11.60 2.39
N GLY A 69 14.17 -11.59 1.24
CA GLY A 69 13.98 -12.76 0.39
C GLY A 69 12.98 -13.79 0.95
N HIS A 70 12.95 -14.96 0.32
CA HIS A 70 12.03 -16.04 0.67
C HIS A 70 12.50 -16.85 1.87
N SER A 71 11.56 -17.17 2.76
CA SER A 71 11.78 -18.07 3.92
C SER A 71 13.02 -17.74 4.76
N PRO A 72 13.20 -16.49 5.25
CA PRO A 72 14.31 -16.15 6.14
C PRO A 72 14.13 -16.80 7.50
N ASP A 73 15.19 -17.41 8.03
CA ASP A 73 15.09 -18.30 9.20
C ASP A 73 14.68 -17.54 10.48
N PHE A 74 15.19 -16.32 10.68
CA PHE A 74 14.85 -15.48 11.84
C PHE A 74 13.33 -15.17 11.88
N LEU A 75 12.74 -14.86 10.72
CA LEU A 75 11.32 -14.53 10.59
C LEU A 75 10.43 -15.76 10.83
N LEU A 76 10.78 -16.88 10.20
CA LEU A 76 10.02 -18.12 10.34
C LEU A 76 10.05 -18.63 11.79
N GLU A 77 11.20 -18.51 12.46
CA GLU A 77 11.33 -18.89 13.87
C GLU A 77 10.49 -18.00 14.80
N ALA A 78 10.48 -16.68 14.57
CA ALA A 78 9.65 -15.76 15.34
C ALA A 78 8.16 -16.08 15.20
N VAL A 79 7.70 -16.30 13.97
CA VAL A 79 6.30 -16.64 13.68
C VAL A 79 5.93 -18.02 14.24
N ARG A 80 6.80 -19.02 14.11
CA ARG A 80 6.56 -20.37 14.63
C ARG A 80 6.34 -20.35 16.14
N LYS A 81 7.21 -19.66 16.89
CA LYS A 81 7.06 -19.48 18.34
C LYS A 81 5.77 -18.77 18.71
N ALA A 82 5.43 -17.71 17.97
CA ALA A 82 4.21 -16.94 18.24
C ALA A 82 2.94 -17.77 17.99
N MET A 83 2.94 -18.64 16.97
CA MET A 83 1.82 -19.52 16.64
C MET A 83 1.50 -20.54 17.73
N GLU A 84 2.48 -20.92 18.57
CA GLU A 84 2.29 -21.81 19.74
C GLU A 84 1.52 -21.13 20.88
N GLN A 85 1.47 -19.79 20.91
CA GLN A 85 0.76 -19.03 21.96
C GLN A 85 -0.72 -18.79 21.62
N GLY A 86 -1.06 -18.82 20.33
CA GLY A 86 -2.41 -18.57 19.82
C GLY A 86 -2.38 -17.75 18.54
N GLN A 87 -3.45 -17.81 17.74
CA GLN A 87 -3.52 -17.11 16.45
C GLN A 87 -4.25 -15.76 16.58
N ILE A 88 -5.31 -15.72 17.38
CA ILE A 88 -6.16 -14.56 17.60
C ILE A 88 -7.01 -14.70 18.86
N TYR A 89 -7.32 -13.59 19.53
CA TYR A 89 -7.91 -13.62 20.88
C TYR A 89 -9.26 -12.90 21.03
N ALA A 90 -9.78 -12.24 19.98
CA ALA A 90 -10.88 -11.26 20.14
C ALA A 90 -10.62 -10.29 21.31
N GLY A 91 -9.34 -9.89 21.44
CA GLY A 91 -8.72 -9.18 22.53
C GLY A 91 -7.33 -8.71 22.09
N GLN A 92 -6.52 -8.20 23.02
CA GLN A 92 -5.21 -7.60 22.70
C GLN A 92 -4.05 -8.49 23.17
N HIS A 93 -2.86 -8.27 22.62
CA HIS A 93 -1.62 -8.92 23.08
C HIS A 93 -0.40 -7.99 23.02
N GLU A 94 0.64 -8.31 23.80
CA GLU A 94 1.80 -7.42 23.99
C GLU A 94 2.59 -7.08 22.71
N LEU A 95 2.61 -7.97 21.71
CA LEU A 95 3.31 -7.69 20.45
C LEU A 95 2.76 -6.44 19.75
N GLU A 96 1.48 -6.11 19.92
CA GLU A 96 0.89 -4.91 19.31
C GLU A 96 1.57 -3.64 19.84
N ILE A 97 1.80 -3.60 21.16
CA ILE A 97 2.45 -2.49 21.83
C ILE A 97 3.92 -2.42 21.38
N ARG A 98 4.63 -3.56 21.40
CA ARG A 98 6.06 -3.59 21.03
C ARG A 98 6.31 -3.14 19.59
N VAL A 99 5.48 -3.60 18.66
CA VAL A 99 5.56 -3.18 17.25
C VAL A 99 5.20 -1.70 17.12
N ALA A 100 4.13 -1.24 17.77
CA ALA A 100 3.72 0.16 17.74
C ALA A 100 4.83 1.10 18.26
N GLU A 101 5.38 0.82 19.43
CA GLU A 101 6.46 1.63 20.03
C GLU A 101 7.73 1.62 19.19
N ARG A 102 8.01 0.51 18.51
CA ARG A 102 9.14 0.42 17.58
C ARG A 102 8.90 1.31 16.36
N VAL A 103 7.71 1.26 15.76
CA VAL A 103 7.34 2.16 14.66
C VAL A 103 7.44 3.62 15.09
N GLN A 104 6.94 4.00 16.27
CA GLN A 104 7.02 5.38 16.77
C GLN A 104 8.47 5.89 16.87
N ARG A 105 9.45 5.00 17.10
CA ARG A 105 10.87 5.36 17.09
C ARG A 105 11.47 5.48 15.69
N LEU A 106 10.93 4.76 14.71
CA LEU A 106 11.50 4.66 13.37
C LEU A 106 10.86 5.62 12.36
N VAL A 107 9.55 5.82 12.44
CA VAL A 107 8.76 6.52 11.41
C VAL A 107 8.42 7.95 11.89
N PRO A 108 8.91 8.99 11.21
CA PRO A 108 8.77 10.39 11.64
C PRO A 108 7.34 10.85 11.96
N CYS A 109 6.34 10.49 11.15
CA CYS A 109 4.95 10.91 11.36
C CYS A 109 4.19 10.08 12.41
N ALA A 110 4.76 8.99 12.93
CA ALA A 110 4.04 8.00 13.70
C ALA A 110 3.92 8.38 15.18
N GLU A 111 3.01 9.30 15.52
CA GLU A 111 2.67 9.56 16.93
C GLU A 111 1.72 8.50 17.49
N LEU A 112 0.79 8.02 16.67
CA LEU A 112 -0.11 6.90 16.93
C LEU A 112 -0.18 5.98 15.71
N VAL A 113 -0.50 4.71 15.95
CA VAL A 113 -0.63 3.70 14.89
C VAL A 113 -1.90 2.86 15.07
N ARG A 114 -2.39 2.30 13.96
CA ARG A 114 -3.50 1.36 13.90
C ARG A 114 -3.16 0.26 12.88
N PHE A 115 -3.31 -1.00 13.26
CA PHE A 115 -3.02 -2.14 12.38
C PHE A 115 -4.27 -2.64 11.64
N GLY A 116 -4.05 -3.13 10.42
CA GLY A 116 -5.03 -3.85 9.59
C GLY A 116 -4.35 -4.94 8.76
N LEU A 117 -5.03 -5.44 7.72
CA LEU A 117 -4.51 -6.55 6.91
C LEU A 117 -4.04 -6.19 5.51
N SER A 118 -4.47 -5.04 4.96
CA SER A 118 -4.08 -4.63 3.61
C SER A 118 -3.87 -3.14 3.46
N GLY A 119 -3.00 -2.77 2.52
CA GLY A 119 -2.80 -1.36 2.13
C GLY A 119 -4.09 -0.68 1.68
N SER A 120 -4.93 -1.36 0.89
CA SER A 120 -6.24 -0.83 0.45
C SER A 120 -7.14 -0.44 1.62
N GLU A 121 -7.20 -1.28 2.66
CA GLU A 121 -7.98 -1.02 3.87
C GLU A 121 -7.45 0.20 4.63
N MET A 122 -6.12 0.32 4.76
CA MET A 122 -5.51 1.44 5.47
C MET A 122 -5.62 2.76 4.70
N VAL A 123 -5.53 2.75 3.37
CA VAL A 123 -5.81 3.93 2.52
C VAL A 123 -7.24 4.40 2.74
N HIS A 124 -8.19 3.46 2.74
CA HIS A 124 -9.60 3.76 3.01
C HIS A 124 -9.82 4.38 4.40
N ALA A 125 -9.17 3.82 5.42
CA ALA A 125 -9.20 4.37 6.78
C ALA A 125 -8.58 5.77 6.84
N ALA A 126 -7.46 6.01 6.14
CA ALA A 126 -6.79 7.30 6.10
C ALA A 126 -7.66 8.39 5.44
N LEU A 127 -8.31 8.08 4.32
CA LEU A 127 -9.24 9.02 3.67
C LEU A 127 -10.47 9.30 4.53
N ARG A 128 -10.99 8.28 5.23
CA ARG A 128 -12.10 8.48 6.18
C ARG A 128 -11.69 9.40 7.34
N LEU A 129 -10.49 9.22 7.90
CA LEU A 129 -9.92 10.11 8.91
C LEU A 129 -9.76 11.53 8.39
N ALA A 130 -9.18 11.72 7.21
CA ALA A 130 -8.96 13.04 6.64
C ALA A 130 -10.28 13.81 6.45
N ARG A 131 -11.31 13.14 5.92
CA ARG A 131 -12.64 13.74 5.78
C ARG A 131 -13.27 14.10 7.12
N ALA A 132 -13.18 13.23 8.12
CA ALA A 132 -13.72 13.48 9.44
C ALA A 132 -12.98 14.60 10.19
N TYR A 133 -11.66 14.68 10.05
CA TYR A 133 -10.82 15.69 10.68
C TYR A 133 -11.05 17.08 10.08
N THR A 134 -11.07 17.17 8.75
CA THR A 134 -11.20 18.45 8.03
C THR A 134 -12.63 18.92 7.81
N GLY A 135 -13.60 18.00 7.86
CA GLY A 135 -14.99 18.26 7.46
C GLY A 135 -15.19 18.40 5.94
N ARG A 136 -14.16 18.09 5.15
CA ARG A 136 -14.14 18.23 3.68
C ARG A 136 -14.33 16.88 3.01
N SER A 137 -14.75 16.86 1.73
CA SER A 137 -15.16 15.61 1.07
C SER A 137 -14.25 15.14 -0.04
N LYS A 138 -13.55 16.05 -0.73
CA LYS A 138 -12.69 15.72 -1.87
C LYS A 138 -11.28 15.35 -1.42
N PHE A 139 -10.56 14.64 -2.25
CA PHE A 139 -9.12 14.44 -2.09
C PHE A 139 -8.42 14.52 -3.46
N ILE A 140 -7.13 14.84 -3.45
CA ILE A 140 -6.29 14.82 -4.65
C ILE A 140 -5.55 13.48 -4.70
N LYS A 141 -5.45 12.88 -5.88
CA LYS A 141 -4.49 11.82 -6.21
C LYS A 141 -3.82 12.11 -7.55
N PHE A 142 -2.81 11.32 -7.90
CA PHE A 142 -2.08 11.49 -9.14
C PHE A 142 -2.34 10.36 -10.15
N GLU A 143 -2.25 10.65 -11.44
CA GLU A 143 -2.27 9.65 -12.50
C GLU A 143 -1.09 8.68 -12.33
N GLY A 144 -1.28 7.39 -12.61
CA GLY A 144 -0.23 6.39 -12.42
C GLY A 144 -0.09 5.86 -10.99
N HIS A 145 -0.61 6.59 -9.99
CA HIS A 145 -0.56 6.16 -8.59
C HIS A 145 -1.63 5.12 -8.29
N TYR A 146 -1.23 4.04 -7.60
CA TYR A 146 -2.10 2.95 -7.18
C TYR A 146 -2.15 2.86 -5.65
N HIS A 147 -3.35 3.08 -5.10
CA HIS A 147 -3.60 3.11 -3.65
C HIS A 147 -4.51 1.97 -3.17
N GLY A 148 -4.49 0.85 -3.88
CA GLY A 148 -5.42 -0.25 -3.65
C GLY A 148 -6.61 -0.24 -4.61
N TRP A 149 -7.60 -1.09 -4.33
CA TRP A 149 -8.67 -1.42 -5.28
C TRP A 149 -10.08 -1.04 -4.82
N PHE A 150 -10.21 -0.29 -3.73
CA PHE A 150 -11.52 0.22 -3.29
C PHE A 150 -11.96 1.38 -4.18
N ASP A 151 -13.26 1.46 -4.42
CA ASP A 151 -13.85 2.34 -5.44
C ASP A 151 -13.32 3.76 -5.41
N GLU A 152 -13.21 4.38 -4.22
CA GLU A 152 -12.84 5.79 -4.08
C GLU A 152 -11.45 6.13 -4.64
N VAL A 153 -10.49 5.20 -4.63
CA VAL A 153 -9.12 5.43 -5.11
C VAL A 153 -8.82 4.78 -6.44
N LEU A 154 -9.71 3.93 -6.96
CA LEU A 154 -9.50 3.14 -8.16
C LEU A 154 -9.81 3.91 -9.45
N PHE A 155 -9.23 5.12 -9.55
CA PHE A 155 -9.37 6.03 -10.68
C PHE A 155 -8.00 6.41 -11.27
N SER A 156 -7.91 6.46 -12.60
CA SER A 156 -6.74 6.94 -13.37
C SER A 156 -5.40 6.30 -12.96
N VAL A 157 -5.41 4.99 -12.69
CA VAL A 157 -4.18 4.21 -12.42
C VAL A 157 -3.39 3.99 -13.71
N ALA A 158 -4.05 3.50 -14.76
CA ALA A 158 -3.50 3.38 -16.10
C ALA A 158 -4.63 3.63 -17.12
N PRO A 159 -5.14 4.87 -17.22
CA PRO A 159 -6.27 5.18 -18.09
C PRO A 159 -5.86 5.07 -19.56
N PRO A 160 -6.76 4.63 -20.46
CA PRO A 160 -6.58 4.85 -21.89
C PRO A 160 -6.40 6.35 -22.15
N LEU A 161 -5.42 6.74 -22.97
CA LEU A 161 -5.07 8.15 -23.19
C LEU A 161 -6.24 8.95 -23.75
N GLU A 162 -7.06 8.32 -24.59
CA GLU A 162 -8.28 8.91 -25.17
C GLU A 162 -9.38 9.22 -24.14
N MET A 163 -9.31 8.60 -22.95
CA MET A 163 -10.25 8.81 -21.85
C MET A 163 -9.68 9.69 -20.74
N ALA A 164 -8.35 9.84 -20.67
CA ALA A 164 -7.65 10.55 -19.58
C ALA A 164 -8.03 12.04 -19.48
N GLY A 165 -8.51 12.64 -20.58
CA GLY A 165 -8.81 14.06 -20.65
C GLY A 165 -7.61 14.88 -21.15
N GLU A 166 -7.62 16.18 -20.86
CA GLU A 166 -6.51 17.07 -21.20
C GLU A 166 -5.46 17.02 -20.09
N GLU A 167 -4.18 17.22 -20.44
CA GLU A 167 -3.06 17.22 -19.48
C GLU A 167 -3.25 18.26 -18.37
N GLU A 168 -3.82 19.43 -18.68
CA GLU A 168 -4.08 20.50 -17.71
C GLU A 168 -5.28 20.23 -16.80
N GLY A 169 -6.06 19.18 -17.06
CA GLY A 169 -7.28 18.85 -16.32
C GLY A 169 -7.74 17.43 -16.60
N PRO A 170 -6.98 16.40 -16.15
CA PRO A 170 -7.34 15.03 -16.39
C PRO A 170 -8.66 14.70 -15.69
N LYS A 171 -9.44 13.84 -16.33
CA LYS A 171 -10.72 13.38 -15.81
C LYS A 171 -10.49 12.12 -14.97
N PRO A 172 -11.16 11.95 -13.82
CA PRO A 172 -11.16 10.67 -13.14
C PRO A 172 -11.74 9.58 -14.04
N VAL A 173 -10.90 8.61 -14.43
CA VAL A 173 -11.30 7.47 -15.27
C VAL A 173 -11.37 6.22 -14.39
N PRO A 174 -12.53 5.55 -14.25
CA PRO A 174 -12.61 4.32 -13.47
C PRO A 174 -11.74 3.23 -14.10
N TRP A 175 -11.07 2.42 -13.27
CA TRP A 175 -10.18 1.36 -13.78
C TRP A 175 -10.86 -0.01 -13.88
N SER A 176 -12.01 -0.18 -13.23
CA SER A 176 -12.80 -1.41 -13.22
C SER A 176 -14.28 -1.14 -13.45
N GLN A 177 -14.94 -2.10 -14.08
CA GLN A 177 -16.40 -2.17 -14.06
C GLN A 177 -16.91 -2.46 -12.64
N GLY A 178 -18.14 -2.04 -12.35
CA GLY A 178 -18.80 -2.27 -11.06
C GLY A 178 -18.43 -1.28 -9.95
N GLN A 179 -17.52 -0.34 -10.21
CA GLN A 179 -17.23 0.78 -9.30
C GLN A 179 -18.43 1.74 -9.21
N ASP A 180 -18.67 2.29 -8.01
CA ASP A 180 -19.56 3.43 -7.84
C ASP A 180 -18.98 4.69 -8.51
N LEU A 181 -19.58 5.10 -9.63
CA LEU A 181 -19.11 6.22 -10.44
C LEU A 181 -19.41 7.58 -9.79
N ASP A 182 -20.33 7.66 -8.82
CA ASP A 182 -20.62 8.92 -8.13
C ASP A 182 -19.42 9.38 -7.28
N LEU A 183 -18.53 8.45 -6.93
CA LEU A 183 -17.27 8.76 -6.24
C LEU A 183 -16.27 9.52 -7.11
N ALA A 184 -16.44 9.55 -8.44
CA ALA A 184 -15.61 10.38 -9.32
C ALA A 184 -15.68 11.87 -8.94
N ALA A 185 -16.82 12.33 -8.39
CA ALA A 185 -16.98 13.71 -7.90
C ALA A 185 -16.18 14.02 -6.61
N LYS A 186 -15.64 12.99 -5.94
CA LYS A 186 -14.88 13.09 -4.69
C LYS A 186 -13.37 13.01 -4.88
N VAL A 187 -12.89 12.71 -6.09
CA VAL A 187 -11.48 12.60 -6.40
C VAL A 187 -11.10 13.64 -7.45
N ILE A 188 -10.04 14.39 -7.17
CA ILE A 188 -9.39 15.25 -8.16
C ILE A 188 -8.11 14.53 -8.57
N VAL A 189 -8.01 14.21 -9.86
CA VAL A 189 -6.83 13.55 -10.44
C VAL A 189 -5.95 14.64 -11.05
N LEU A 190 -4.63 14.55 -10.85
CA LEU A 190 -3.64 15.45 -11.43
C LEU A 190 -2.44 14.66 -12.00
N PRO A 191 -1.68 15.23 -12.95
CA PRO A 191 -0.42 14.63 -13.37
C PRO A 191 0.61 14.64 -12.23
N TRP A 192 1.33 13.52 -12.03
CA TRP A 192 2.44 13.46 -11.08
C TRP A 192 3.57 14.40 -11.50
N ASN A 193 4.20 15.08 -10.55
CA ASN A 193 5.25 16.09 -10.78
C ASN A 193 4.81 17.36 -11.55
N ASP A 194 3.51 17.59 -11.79
CA ASP A 194 3.03 18.89 -12.25
C ASP A 194 2.76 19.83 -11.06
N ARG A 195 3.75 20.65 -10.75
CA ARG A 195 3.72 21.65 -9.67
C ARG A 195 2.64 22.70 -9.86
N GLU A 196 2.49 23.19 -11.08
CA GLU A 196 1.59 24.31 -11.36
C GLU A 196 0.13 23.86 -11.37
N ALA A 197 -0.15 22.67 -11.91
CA ALA A 197 -1.49 22.07 -11.81
C ALA A 197 -1.89 21.83 -10.35
N LEU A 198 -0.98 21.31 -9.52
CA LEU A 198 -1.23 21.11 -8.10
C LEU A 198 -1.51 22.43 -7.37
N ARG A 199 -0.64 23.44 -7.56
CA ARG A 199 -0.80 24.77 -6.96
C ARG A 199 -2.16 25.38 -7.29
N ARG A 200 -2.50 25.46 -8.59
CA ARG A 200 -3.78 26.05 -9.06
C ARG A 200 -4.99 25.30 -8.50
N THR A 201 -4.91 23.98 -8.42
CA THR A 201 -5.99 23.14 -7.92
C THR A 201 -6.22 23.36 -6.43
N VAL A 202 -5.15 23.35 -5.64
CA VAL A 202 -5.23 23.60 -4.20
C VAL A 202 -5.77 25.02 -3.94
N GLU A 203 -5.24 26.04 -4.61
CA GLU A 203 -5.72 27.42 -4.45
C GLU A 203 -7.20 27.59 -4.80
N ARG A 204 -7.69 26.87 -5.81
CA ARG A 204 -9.09 26.96 -6.28
C ARG A 204 -10.06 26.17 -5.40
N HIS A 205 -9.64 25.03 -4.85
CA HIS A 205 -10.52 24.05 -4.20
C HIS A 205 -10.16 23.79 -2.72
N ALA A 206 -9.32 24.62 -2.10
CA ALA A 206 -8.81 24.42 -0.75
C ALA A 206 -9.88 24.01 0.27
N ASP A 207 -11.02 24.71 0.27
CA ASP A 207 -12.12 24.50 1.22
C ASP A 207 -12.89 23.18 0.99
N GLU A 208 -12.63 22.48 -0.11
CA GLU A 208 -13.29 21.23 -0.46
C GLU A 208 -12.38 20.00 -0.30
N ILE A 209 -11.05 20.20 -0.21
CA ILE A 209 -10.04 19.15 -0.21
C ILE A 209 -9.69 18.76 1.23
N ALA A 210 -10.00 17.52 1.60
CA ALA A 210 -9.63 16.92 2.87
C ALA A 210 -8.16 16.46 2.89
N ALA A 211 -7.68 15.91 1.78
CA ALA A 211 -6.35 15.33 1.70
C ALA A 211 -5.72 15.40 0.30
N ILE A 212 -4.39 15.39 0.27
CA ILE A 212 -3.58 14.97 -0.88
C ILE A 212 -3.03 13.59 -0.56
N LEU A 213 -3.43 12.58 -1.35
CA LEU A 213 -2.96 11.20 -1.23
C LEU A 213 -1.94 10.92 -2.32
N THR A 214 -0.74 10.48 -1.94
CA THR A 214 0.34 10.24 -2.89
C THR A 214 1.22 9.06 -2.51
N GLU A 215 1.73 8.35 -3.53
CA GLU A 215 2.94 7.56 -3.35
C GLU A 215 4.09 8.58 -3.29
N PRO A 216 4.95 8.58 -2.27
CA PRO A 216 6.06 9.54 -2.19
C PRO A 216 7.13 9.26 -3.26
N ILE A 217 7.20 8.01 -3.72
CA ILE A 217 7.87 7.59 -4.96
C ILE A 217 6.87 6.73 -5.72
N MET A 218 6.53 7.08 -6.97
CA MET A 218 5.52 6.36 -7.75
C MET A 218 6.04 4.98 -8.17
N ALA A 219 5.86 4.00 -7.30
CA ALA A 219 6.48 2.69 -7.42
C ALA A 219 5.68 1.74 -8.33
N ASN A 220 4.35 1.90 -8.36
CA ASN A 220 3.50 1.07 -9.23
C ASN A 220 3.65 1.40 -10.73
N THR A 221 4.17 2.59 -11.05
CA THR A 221 4.39 3.05 -12.42
C THR A 221 5.84 3.52 -12.60
N ASN A 222 6.75 2.56 -12.84
CA ASN A 222 8.16 2.78 -13.20
C ASN A 222 9.08 3.41 -12.12
N CYS A 223 8.73 3.39 -10.84
CA CYS A 223 9.59 3.93 -9.75
C CYS A 223 10.01 5.39 -10.01
N ILE A 224 9.04 6.24 -10.36
CA ILE A 224 9.29 7.65 -10.71
C ILE A 224 9.42 8.47 -9.42
N LEU A 225 10.60 9.07 -9.23
CA LEU A 225 10.89 9.95 -8.11
C LEU A 225 10.11 11.28 -8.22
N PRO A 226 9.83 11.95 -7.09
CA PRO A 226 9.36 13.33 -7.12
C PRO A 226 10.44 14.24 -7.71
N GLN A 227 10.04 15.28 -8.43
CA GLN A 227 10.95 16.36 -8.79
C GLN A 227 11.40 17.13 -7.55
N GLU A 228 12.58 17.73 -7.63
CA GLU A 228 13.17 18.51 -6.54
C GLU A 228 12.21 19.58 -6.04
N GLY A 229 11.94 19.61 -4.72
CA GLY A 229 11.04 20.57 -4.10
C GLY A 229 9.54 20.27 -4.24
N TYR A 230 9.15 19.22 -4.98
CA TYR A 230 7.74 18.96 -5.26
C TYR A 230 6.95 18.53 -4.01
N LEU A 231 7.52 17.63 -3.20
CA LEU A 231 6.88 17.18 -1.96
C LEU A 231 6.94 18.26 -0.88
N GLU A 232 7.99 19.06 -0.85
CA GLU A 232 8.18 20.18 0.08
C GLU A 232 7.11 21.26 -0.15
N GLU A 233 6.85 21.62 -1.41
CA GLU A 233 5.77 22.56 -1.73
C GLU A 233 4.38 21.95 -1.47
N MET A 234 4.18 20.68 -1.79
CA MET A 234 2.94 19.97 -1.45
C MET A 234 2.66 20.04 0.05
N ARG A 235 3.68 19.78 0.89
CA ARG A 235 3.61 19.92 2.35
C ARG A 235 3.26 21.35 2.77
N GLN A 236 3.93 22.35 2.21
CA GLN A 236 3.65 23.77 2.52
C GLN A 236 2.21 24.17 2.17
N TRP A 237 1.69 23.70 1.04
CA TRP A 237 0.29 23.95 0.67
C TRP A 237 -0.69 23.23 1.59
N CYS A 238 -0.40 21.98 1.95
CA CYS A 238 -1.18 21.26 2.95
C CYS A 238 -1.28 22.04 4.28
N ASP A 239 -0.14 22.55 4.78
CA ASP A 239 -0.10 23.34 6.01
C ASP A 239 -0.87 24.65 5.88
N ARG A 240 -0.69 25.36 4.76
CA ARG A 240 -1.33 26.65 4.51
C ARG A 240 -2.86 26.56 4.43
N TYR A 241 -3.38 25.51 3.82
CA TYR A 241 -4.81 25.36 3.52
C TYR A 241 -5.53 24.38 4.45
N GLY A 242 -4.84 23.81 5.45
CA GLY A 242 -5.40 22.82 6.36
C GLY A 242 -5.83 21.54 5.67
N ILE A 243 -5.10 21.12 4.63
CA ILE A 243 -5.31 19.87 3.90
C ILE A 243 -4.36 18.82 4.48
N LEU A 244 -4.81 17.59 4.71
CA LEU A 244 -3.90 16.54 5.18
C LEU A 244 -3.05 15.98 4.03
N LEU A 245 -1.75 15.86 4.23
CA LEU A 245 -0.86 15.09 3.37
C LEU A 245 -0.87 13.63 3.83
N ILE A 246 -1.18 12.73 2.91
CA ILE A 246 -1.18 11.29 3.15
C ILE A 246 -0.15 10.64 2.24
N PHE A 247 0.87 10.01 2.82
CA PHE A 247 1.79 9.16 2.06
C PHE A 247 1.31 7.72 2.06
N ASP A 248 1.14 7.17 0.87
CA ASP A 248 1.05 5.73 0.65
C ASP A 248 2.46 5.16 0.59
N GLU A 249 2.93 4.72 1.75
CA GLU A 249 4.23 4.09 1.97
C GLU A 249 4.14 2.56 1.95
N VAL A 250 3.10 1.98 1.34
CA VAL A 250 2.92 0.52 1.31
C VAL A 250 4.11 -0.16 0.61
N ILE A 251 4.73 0.49 -0.39
CA ILE A 251 5.95 -0.01 -1.05
C ILE A 251 7.22 0.60 -0.48
N THR A 252 7.23 1.91 -0.24
CA THR A 252 8.45 2.65 0.12
C THR A 252 8.83 2.52 1.60
N GLY A 253 7.85 2.29 2.47
CA GLY A 253 8.06 2.14 3.91
C GLY A 253 8.96 0.95 4.25
N PHE A 254 9.94 1.17 5.12
CA PHE A 254 10.95 0.20 5.53
C PHE A 254 11.80 -0.36 4.36
N ARG A 255 11.73 0.26 3.18
CA ARG A 255 12.40 -0.18 1.94
C ARG A 255 13.47 0.80 1.51
N VAL A 256 13.11 2.08 1.38
CA VAL A 256 14.03 3.11 0.88
C VAL A 256 14.85 3.74 1.99
N ALA A 257 14.31 3.75 3.20
CA ALA A 257 14.98 4.01 4.47
C ALA A 257 14.19 3.31 5.59
N LEU A 258 14.75 3.25 6.80
CA LEU A 258 14.11 2.57 7.93
C LEU A 258 12.81 3.29 8.35
N GLY A 259 12.80 4.61 8.33
CA GLY A 259 11.62 5.47 8.50
C GLY A 259 10.82 5.70 7.22
N GLY A 260 11.11 4.99 6.14
CA GLY A 260 10.41 5.12 4.86
C GLY A 260 10.84 6.31 4.00
N ALA A 261 10.05 6.61 2.98
CA ALA A 261 10.31 7.71 2.06
C ALA A 261 10.25 9.08 2.75
N GLN A 262 9.46 9.23 3.81
CA GLN A 262 9.46 10.46 4.60
C GLN A 262 10.82 10.77 5.25
N GLU A 263 11.58 9.74 5.68
CA GLU A 263 12.96 9.91 6.14
C GLU A 263 13.89 10.18 4.95
N PHE A 264 13.77 9.36 3.89
CA PHE A 264 14.64 9.43 2.72
C PHE A 264 14.53 10.76 1.95
N LEU A 265 13.33 11.31 1.83
CA LEU A 265 13.01 12.53 1.08
C LEU A 265 12.90 13.77 1.99
N GLY A 266 12.97 13.59 3.31
CA GLY A 266 12.93 14.70 4.27
C GLY A 266 11.57 15.43 4.38
N VAL A 267 10.46 14.80 3.97
CA VAL A 267 9.11 15.38 4.05
C VAL A 267 8.21 14.49 4.89
N VAL A 268 7.63 15.06 5.96
CA VAL A 268 6.79 14.33 6.91
C VAL A 268 5.29 14.55 6.60
N PRO A 269 4.52 13.48 6.31
CA PRO A 269 3.09 13.57 6.07
C PRO A 269 2.29 13.67 7.38
N ASP A 270 1.00 13.98 7.28
CA ASP A 270 0.08 13.95 8.43
C ASP A 270 -0.33 12.52 8.79
N LEU A 271 -0.53 11.70 7.76
CA LEU A 271 -0.83 10.28 7.85
C LEU A 271 0.07 9.52 6.87
N ALA A 272 0.44 8.29 7.21
CA ALA A 272 1.12 7.39 6.30
C ALA A 272 0.58 5.96 6.42
N VAL A 273 0.48 5.29 5.28
CA VAL A 273 -0.01 3.91 5.16
C VAL A 273 1.15 2.98 4.84
N PHE A 274 1.25 1.87 5.54
CA PHE A 274 2.33 0.88 5.42
C PHE A 274 1.79 -0.52 5.22
N GLY A 275 2.65 -1.40 4.71
CA GLY A 275 2.40 -2.83 4.60
C GLY A 275 3.63 -3.54 4.07
N LYS A 276 3.43 -4.57 3.26
CA LYS A 276 4.48 -5.29 2.52
C LYS A 276 5.73 -5.60 3.36
N ALA A 277 6.80 -4.80 3.20
CA ALA A 277 8.11 -5.03 3.81
C ALA A 277 8.04 -5.07 5.34
N MET A 278 7.08 -4.34 5.93
CA MET A 278 6.86 -4.26 7.37
C MET A 278 6.77 -5.63 8.06
N ALA A 279 6.21 -6.64 7.40
CA ALA A 279 5.98 -7.96 7.99
C ALA A 279 6.49 -9.11 7.09
N GLY A 280 7.41 -8.84 6.17
CA GLY A 280 8.16 -9.89 5.47
C GLY A 280 7.32 -10.93 4.72
N GLY A 281 6.13 -10.56 4.24
CA GLY A 281 5.20 -11.45 3.53
C GLY A 281 4.00 -11.94 4.34
N PHE A 282 3.93 -11.63 5.64
CA PHE A 282 2.73 -11.87 6.45
C PHE A 282 1.69 -10.75 6.26
N PRO A 283 0.38 -11.04 6.30
CA PRO A 283 -0.67 -10.02 6.13
C PRO A 283 -0.71 -9.01 7.27
N VAL A 284 0.01 -7.92 7.12
CA VAL A 284 -0.02 -6.77 8.04
C VAL A 284 0.03 -5.50 7.21
N SER A 285 -0.78 -4.55 7.64
CA SER A 285 -0.72 -3.15 7.20
C SER A 285 -0.89 -2.26 8.41
N MET A 286 -0.50 -1.01 8.27
CA MET A 286 -0.57 -0.04 9.35
C MET A 286 -0.92 1.33 8.80
N LEU A 287 -1.76 2.04 9.54
CA LEU A 287 -1.95 3.48 9.43
C LEU A 287 -1.23 4.15 10.59
N ALA A 288 -0.32 5.06 10.30
CA ALA A 288 0.39 5.87 11.28
C ALA A 288 0.14 7.35 11.03
N GLY A 289 0.23 8.18 12.06
CA GLY A 289 0.12 9.63 11.85
C GLY A 289 0.02 10.45 13.12
N ARG A 290 -0.26 11.74 12.92
CA ARG A 290 -0.42 12.73 13.98
C ARG A 290 -1.56 12.35 14.93
N ARG A 291 -1.31 12.52 16.23
CA ARG A 291 -2.20 12.17 17.33
C ARG A 291 -3.58 12.79 17.16
N GLU A 292 -3.65 14.09 16.88
CA GLU A 292 -4.92 14.81 16.76
C GLU A 292 -5.84 14.28 15.64
N VAL A 293 -5.27 13.66 14.59
CA VAL A 293 -6.05 13.02 13.53
C VAL A 293 -6.43 11.60 13.93
N MET A 294 -5.46 10.85 14.47
CA MET A 294 -5.64 9.45 14.85
C MET A 294 -6.59 9.26 16.06
N GLU A 295 -6.70 10.25 16.94
CA GLU A 295 -7.60 10.21 18.12
C GLU A 295 -9.08 10.17 17.74
N LEU A 296 -9.45 10.50 16.50
CA LEU A 296 -10.79 10.26 15.96
C LEU A 296 -11.18 8.77 15.94
N LEU A 297 -10.19 7.86 15.93
CA LEU A 297 -10.42 6.43 16.11
C LEU A 297 -10.65 6.08 17.59
N ALA A 298 -9.96 6.77 18.50
CA ALA A 298 -10.00 6.51 19.93
C ALA A 298 -11.32 6.98 20.57
N ASP A 299 -11.86 8.12 20.12
CA ASP A 299 -13.14 8.65 20.59
C ASP A 299 -14.36 8.05 19.87
N GLY A 300 -14.14 7.24 18.83
CA GLY A 300 -15.18 6.53 18.09
C GLY A 300 -15.89 7.35 17.01
N ARG A 301 -15.47 8.58 16.72
CA ARG A 301 -16.01 9.38 15.59
C ARG A 301 -15.72 8.75 14.23
N VAL A 302 -14.60 8.01 14.12
CA VAL A 302 -14.24 7.23 12.93
C VAL A 302 -14.08 5.77 13.30
N ILE A 303 -14.73 4.89 12.53
CA ILE A 303 -14.67 3.45 12.76
C ILE A 303 -13.64 2.82 11.83
N HIS A 304 -12.73 2.07 12.45
CA HIS A 304 -11.84 1.09 11.81
C HIS A 304 -11.94 -0.22 12.58
N ALA A 305 -12.31 -1.30 11.90
CA ALA A 305 -12.54 -2.60 12.48
C ALA A 305 -12.11 -3.72 11.53
N GLY A 306 -11.67 -4.84 12.09
CA GLY A 306 -11.33 -6.04 11.34
C GLY A 306 -11.06 -7.18 12.31
N THR A 307 -11.70 -8.32 12.11
CA THR A 307 -11.61 -9.46 13.04
C THR A 307 -10.18 -9.93 13.23
N LEU A 308 -9.38 -9.92 12.15
CA LEU A 308 -8.03 -10.44 12.09
C LEU A 308 -6.95 -9.37 12.29
N ASN A 309 -7.34 -8.12 12.59
CA ASN A 309 -6.40 -7.04 12.81
C ASN A 309 -5.49 -7.41 13.99
N SER A 310 -4.21 -7.09 13.83
CA SER A 310 -3.17 -7.45 14.81
C SER A 310 -3.05 -8.95 15.10
N HIS A 311 -3.35 -9.86 14.17
CA HIS A 311 -3.17 -11.30 14.46
C HIS A 311 -1.71 -11.63 14.89
N VAL A 312 -1.57 -12.57 15.82
CA VAL A 312 -0.33 -12.84 16.58
C VAL A 312 0.87 -13.10 15.67
N MET A 313 0.67 -13.93 14.64
CA MET A 313 1.72 -14.27 13.67
C MET A 313 2.21 -13.06 12.87
N GLY A 314 1.30 -12.15 12.51
CA GLY A 314 1.63 -10.95 11.74
C GLY A 314 2.40 -9.95 12.58
N MET A 315 1.99 -9.75 13.84
CA MET A 315 2.71 -8.88 14.77
C MET A 315 4.09 -9.43 15.15
N ALA A 316 4.23 -10.76 15.31
CA ALA A 316 5.54 -11.37 15.50
C ALA A 316 6.45 -11.23 14.26
N ALA A 317 5.87 -11.36 13.06
CA ALA A 317 6.60 -11.12 11.81
C ALA A 317 7.05 -9.66 11.71
N ALA A 318 6.18 -8.70 12.06
CA ALA A 318 6.50 -7.28 12.06
C ALA A 318 7.57 -6.94 13.10
N GLU A 319 7.49 -7.48 14.32
CA GLU A 319 8.50 -7.29 15.35
C GLU A 319 9.88 -7.75 14.88
N ALA A 320 9.97 -8.95 14.28
CA ALA A 320 11.21 -9.51 13.79
C ALA A 320 11.78 -8.74 12.58
N CYS A 321 10.94 -8.25 11.66
CA CYS A 321 11.40 -7.50 10.49
C CYS A 321 11.90 -6.09 10.84
N LEU A 322 11.39 -5.48 11.91
CA LEU A 322 11.73 -4.12 12.34
C LEU A 322 12.88 -4.09 13.36
N GLU A 323 13.43 -5.25 13.73
CA GLU A 323 14.64 -5.43 14.56
C GLU A 323 15.94 -5.32 13.77
#